data_AF-A0A7W0CB80-F1
#
_entry.id   AF-A0A7W0CB80-F1
#
_cell.length_a   1.000
_cell.length_b   1.000
_cell.length_c   1.000
_cell.angle_alpha   90.00
_cell.angle_beta   90.00
_cell.angle_gamma   90.00
#
_symmetry.space_group_name_H-M   'P 1'
#
loop_
_entity.id
_entity.type
_entity.pdbx_description
1 polymer ?
#
loop_
_entity_poly.entity_id
_entity_poly.type
_entity_poly.pdbx_seq_one_letter_code
_entity_poly.pdbx_strand_id
1 'polypeptide(L)'
;MNDKTLPGIEELRRRRKQALEKTEKAVSARPEQYRQIKRLVEDVLARPVEISEYYRIARDLSRLLEQLNASSPGSLFAYYHENIAPERKGDVRYFKMMCTDLRNQIHHLDQFRRSRHNIRIVQ
;
A
#
# COMPACT_ATOMS: atom_id res chain seq x y z
N MET A 1 -24.19 -7.99 -24.78
CA MET A 1 -23.69 -8.67 -23.57
C MET A 1 -22.17 -8.69 -23.69
N ASN A 2 -21.45 -7.89 -22.90
CA ASN A 2 -19.98 -7.82 -22.99
C ASN A 2 -19.38 -9.04 -22.30
N ASP A 3 -18.92 -9.98 -23.11
CA ASP A 3 -18.12 -11.11 -22.70
C ASP A 3 -16.77 -10.59 -22.19
N LYS A 4 -16.68 -10.31 -20.88
CA LYS A 4 -15.43 -9.94 -20.23
C LYS A 4 -14.58 -11.21 -20.16
N THR A 5 -13.82 -11.47 -21.22
CA THR A 5 -12.78 -12.49 -21.22
C THR A 5 -11.86 -12.20 -20.02
N LEU A 6 -11.82 -13.13 -19.06
CA LEU A 6 -10.98 -12.99 -17.89
C LEU A 6 -9.53 -12.83 -18.37
N PRO A 7 -8.77 -11.84 -17.88
CA PRO A 7 -7.39 -11.65 -18.28
C PRO A 7 -6.59 -12.92 -17.97
N GLY A 8 -5.83 -13.40 -18.95
CA GLY A 8 -4.91 -14.52 -18.76
C GLY A 8 -3.89 -14.21 -17.66
N ILE A 9 -3.31 -15.26 -17.08
CA ILE A 9 -2.33 -15.17 -16.00
C ILE A 9 -1.16 -14.24 -16.37
N GLU A 10 -0.71 -14.28 -17.62
CA GLU A 10 0.38 -13.42 -18.10
C GLU A 10 0.02 -11.93 -18.10
N GLU A 11 -1.21 -11.59 -18.45
CA GLU A 11 -1.68 -10.20 -18.41
C GLU A 11 -1.77 -9.70 -16.95
N LEU A 12 -2.21 -10.55 -16.03
CA LEU A 12 -2.22 -10.24 -14.60
C LEU A 12 -0.80 -10.03 -14.05
N ARG A 13 0.15 -10.87 -14.44
CA ARG A 13 1.58 -10.71 -14.08
C ARG A 13 2.15 -9.40 -14.62
N ARG A 14 1.86 -9.07 -15.87
CA ARG A 14 2.29 -7.82 -16.51
C ARG A 14 1.74 -6.59 -15.77
N ARG A 15 0.44 -6.57 -15.47
CA ARG A 15 -0.20 -5.48 -14.70
C ARG A 15 0.39 -5.35 -13.30
N ARG A 16 0.61 -6.48 -12.62
CA ARG A 16 1.24 -6.50 -11.29
C ARG A 16 2.64 -5.91 -11.32
N LYS A 17 3.46 -6.29 -12.32
CA LYS A 17 4.82 -5.73 -12.50
C LYS A 17 4.77 -4.21 -12.71
N GLN A 18 3.88 -3.73 -13.59
CA GLN A 18 3.73 -2.29 -13.85
C GLN A 18 3.30 -1.52 -12.59
N ALA A 19 2.38 -2.08 -11.80
CA ALA A 19 1.96 -1.50 -10.54
C ALA A 19 3.13 -1.44 -9.53
N LEU A 20 3.95 -2.49 -9.44
CA LEU A 20 5.15 -2.52 -8.59
C LEU A 20 6.18 -1.47 -9.00
N GLU A 21 6.43 -1.31 -10.30
CA GLU A 21 7.37 -0.30 -10.82
C GLU A 21 6.89 1.12 -10.52
N LYS A 22 5.60 1.40 -10.71
CA LYS A 22 5.00 2.69 -10.31
C LYS A 22 5.09 2.93 -8.81
N THR A 23 4.85 1.89 -8.02
CA THR A 23 4.93 1.96 -6.55
C THR A 23 6.37 2.23 -6.09
N GLU A 24 7.35 1.58 -6.71
CA GLU A 24 8.77 1.83 -6.44
C GLU A 24 9.16 3.28 -6.77
N LYS A 25 8.72 3.80 -7.92
CA LYS A 25 8.94 5.21 -8.28
C LYS A 25 8.34 6.18 -7.26
N ALA A 26 7.11 5.93 -6.80
CA ALA A 26 6.47 6.73 -5.76
C ALA A 26 7.26 6.72 -4.43
N VAL A 27 7.71 5.54 -4.01
CA VAL A 27 8.52 5.37 -2.80
C VAL A 27 9.87 6.07 -2.92
N SER A 28 10.53 5.96 -4.07
CA SER A 28 11.83 6.60 -4.32
C SER A 28 11.72 8.13 -4.34
N ALA A 29 10.59 8.68 -4.79
CA ALA A 29 10.32 10.12 -4.75
C ALA A 29 9.97 10.63 -3.33
N ARG A 30 9.44 9.77 -2.45
CA ARG A 30 8.88 10.14 -1.14
C ARG A 30 9.23 9.10 -0.05
N PRO A 31 10.52 8.90 0.26
CA PRO A 31 10.97 7.83 1.14
C PRO A 31 10.50 8.00 2.59
N GLU A 32 10.38 9.24 3.09
CA GLU A 32 9.91 9.50 4.46
C GLU A 32 8.45 9.12 4.65
N GLN A 33 7.58 9.46 3.69
CA GLN A 33 6.17 9.07 3.72
C GLN A 33 6.03 7.55 3.71
N TYR A 34 6.84 6.86 2.91
CA TYR A 34 6.85 5.40 2.90
C TYR A 34 7.28 4.82 4.26
N ARG A 35 8.31 5.37 4.91
CA ARG A 35 8.69 4.95 6.27
C ARG A 35 7.60 5.23 7.29
N GLN A 36 6.90 6.36 7.18
CA GLN A 36 5.79 6.71 8.08
C GLN A 36 4.61 5.75 7.93
N ILE A 37 4.27 5.36 6.69
CA ILE A 37 3.27 4.32 6.44
C ILE A 37 3.66 3.00 7.12
N LYS A 38 4.92 2.55 6.99
CA LYS A 38 5.38 1.34 7.67
C LYS A 38 5.17 1.41 9.17
N ARG A 39 5.59 2.51 9.81
CA ARG A 39 5.44 2.70 11.25
C ARG A 39 3.98 2.65 11.67
N LEU A 40 3.11 3.43 11.02
CA LEU A 40 1.68 3.45 11.32
C LEU A 40 1.02 2.07 11.16
N VAL A 41 1.40 1.32 10.14
CA VAL A 41 0.89 -0.04 9.92
C VAL A 41 1.35 -0.98 11.02
N GLU A 42 2.64 -0.98 11.37
CA GLU A 42 3.15 -1.80 12.49
C GLU A 42 2.49 -1.41 13.81
N ASP A 43 2.32 -0.11 14.09
CA ASP A 43 1.66 0.38 15.30
C ASP A 43 0.21 -0.11 15.40
N VAL A 44 -0.56 -0.04 14.30
CA VAL A 44 -1.93 -0.55 14.24
C VAL A 44 -2.01 -2.06 14.48
N LEU A 45 -1.01 -2.80 14.00
CA LEU A 45 -0.98 -4.25 14.12
C LEU A 45 -0.47 -4.71 15.49
N ALA A 46 0.40 -3.94 16.13
CA ALA A 46 1.01 -4.27 17.43
C ALA A 46 0.05 -4.15 18.61
N ARG A 47 -1.01 -3.33 18.52
CA ARG A 47 -1.96 -3.10 19.62
C ARG A 47 -3.41 -3.13 19.16
N PRO A 48 -4.38 -3.37 20.06
CA PRO A 48 -5.77 -3.04 19.79
C PRO A 48 -5.91 -1.57 19.38
N VAL A 49 -6.79 -1.31 18.41
CA VAL A 49 -7.15 0.05 18.00
C VAL A 49 -8.50 0.34 18.60
N GLU A 50 -8.55 1.35 19.48
CA GLU A 50 -9.81 1.79 20.04
C GLU A 50 -10.68 2.44 18.95
N ILE A 51 -12.00 2.28 19.06
CA ILE A 51 -12.95 2.86 18.09
C ILE A 51 -12.76 4.39 17.99
N SER A 52 -12.46 5.04 19.12
CA SER A 52 -12.18 6.48 19.19
C SER A 52 -10.90 6.90 18.46
N GLU A 53 -9.93 6.00 18.32
CA GLU A 53 -8.67 6.26 17.62
C GLU A 53 -8.74 5.91 16.13
N TYR A 54 -9.59 4.96 15.74
CA TYR A 54 -9.71 4.45 14.38
C TYR A 54 -9.79 5.56 13.35
N TYR A 55 -10.74 6.50 13.52
CA TYR A 55 -10.99 7.52 12.50
C TYR A 55 -9.76 8.39 12.25
N ARG A 56 -9.06 8.77 13.33
CA ARG A 56 -7.83 9.57 13.24
C ARG A 56 -6.74 8.79 12.52
N ILE A 57 -6.46 7.57 12.97
CA ILE A 57 -5.36 6.75 12.41
C ILE A 57 -5.63 6.40 10.94
N ALA A 58 -6.86 6.00 10.61
CA ALA A 58 -7.26 5.65 9.25
C ALA A 58 -7.13 6.85 8.31
N ARG A 59 -7.50 8.06 8.77
CA ARG A 59 -7.32 9.30 8.00
C ARG A 59 -5.85 9.70 7.84
N ASP A 60 -5.05 9.57 8.89
CA ASP A 60 -3.61 9.87 8.83
C ASP A 60 -2.92 8.92 7.83
N LEU A 61 -3.25 7.63 7.89
CA LEU A 61 -2.75 6.61 6.97
C LEU A 61 -3.26 6.83 5.53
N SER A 62 -4.54 7.14 5.34
CA SER A 62 -5.13 7.40 4.02
C SER A 62 -4.46 8.59 3.33
N ARG A 63 -4.19 9.67 4.08
CA ARG A 63 -3.48 10.86 3.57
C ARG A 63 -2.06 10.52 3.08
N LEU A 64 -1.33 9.69 3.81
CA LEU A 64 0.01 9.26 3.40
C LEU A 64 -0.04 8.42 2.11
N LEU A 65 -1.02 7.51 2.01
CA LEU A 65 -1.23 6.68 0.82
C LEU A 65 -1.62 7.52 -0.40
N GLU A 66 -2.49 8.51 -0.21
CA GLU A 66 -2.88 9.48 -1.24
C GLU A 66 -1.65 10.25 -1.74
N GLN A 67 -0.82 10.75 -0.83
CA GLN A 67 0.39 11.48 -1.16
C GLN A 67 1.37 10.63 -1.97
N LEU A 68 1.52 9.33 -1.68
CA LEU A 68 2.34 8.45 -2.51
C LEU A 68 1.69 8.21 -3.87
N ASN A 69 0.38 7.95 -3.91
CA ASN A 69 -0.32 7.69 -5.16
C ASN A 69 -0.34 8.91 -6.10
N ALA A 70 -0.46 10.13 -5.57
CA ALA A 70 -0.40 11.36 -6.35
C ALA A 70 0.92 11.50 -7.13
N SER A 71 2.03 10.97 -6.60
CA SER A 71 3.33 10.97 -7.28
C SER A 71 3.47 9.90 -8.36
N SER A 72 2.65 8.84 -8.31
CA SER A 72 2.62 7.79 -9.34
C SER A 72 1.24 7.11 -9.44
N PRO A 73 0.32 7.66 -10.25
CA PRO A 73 -1.01 7.09 -10.42
C PRO A 73 -1.00 5.66 -10.95
N GLY A 74 -1.75 4.78 -10.28
CA GLY A 74 -1.76 3.33 -10.54
C GLY A 74 -0.69 2.57 -9.76
N SER A 75 -0.10 3.19 -8.73
CA SER A 75 0.62 2.47 -7.68
C SER A 75 -0.32 1.56 -6.90
N LEU A 76 0.24 0.57 -6.20
CA LEU A 76 -0.50 -0.33 -5.31
C LEU A 76 -1.18 0.44 -4.16
N PHE A 77 -0.65 1.62 -3.77
CA PHE A 77 -1.21 2.43 -2.70
C PHE A 77 -2.59 3.04 -3.03
N ALA A 78 -2.96 3.15 -4.32
CA ALA A 78 -4.29 3.59 -4.72
C ALA A 78 -5.40 2.71 -4.14
N TYR A 79 -5.19 1.39 -4.15
CA TYR A 79 -6.14 0.42 -3.61
C TYR A 79 -6.32 0.61 -2.10
N TYR A 80 -5.21 0.78 -1.37
CA TYR A 80 -5.27 0.96 0.08
C TYR A 80 -5.85 2.30 0.48
N HIS A 81 -5.53 3.39 -0.23
CA HIS A 81 -6.14 4.69 0.01
C HIS A 81 -7.67 4.59 -0.05
N GLU A 82 -8.20 3.97 -1.10
CA GLU A 82 -9.64 3.82 -1.31
C GLU A 82 -10.33 2.98 -0.22
N ASN A 83 -9.69 1.91 0.26
CA ASN A 83 -10.27 0.94 1.20
C ASN A 83 -9.91 1.18 2.67
N ILE A 84 -9.02 2.14 2.97
CA ILE A 84 -8.66 2.53 4.34
C ILE A 84 -9.33 3.86 4.73
N ALA A 85 -9.46 4.80 3.78
CA ALA A 85 -10.07 6.09 4.02
C ALA A 85 -11.52 5.96 4.55
N PRO A 86 -11.81 6.43 5.78
CA PRO A 86 -13.16 6.38 6.36
C PRO A 86 -14.22 7.11 5.53
N GLU A 87 -13.82 8.18 4.85
CA GLU A 87 -14.66 8.99 3.95
C GLU A 87 -14.90 8.33 2.57
N ARG A 88 -14.34 7.14 2.33
CA ARG A 88 -14.48 6.37 1.09
C ARG A 88 -15.10 5.01 1.37
N LYS A 89 -14.36 3.92 1.13
CA LYS A 89 -14.80 2.54 1.38
C LYS A 89 -14.22 1.96 2.68
N GLY A 90 -13.51 2.77 3.45
CA GLY A 90 -12.94 2.35 4.73
C GLY A 90 -14.04 2.01 5.73
N ASP A 91 -13.89 0.86 6.38
CA ASP A 91 -14.76 0.39 7.45
C ASP A 91 -13.90 -0.08 8.61
N VAL A 92 -14.24 0.35 9.83
CA VAL A 92 -13.53 0.00 11.06
C VAL A 92 -13.40 -1.51 11.24
N ARG A 93 -14.40 -2.29 10.82
CA ARG A 93 -14.43 -3.76 10.92
C ARG A 93 -13.34 -4.42 10.08
N TYR A 94 -12.95 -3.79 8.98
CA TYR A 94 -11.93 -4.32 8.06
C TYR A 94 -10.58 -3.62 8.20
N PHE A 95 -10.47 -2.57 9.02
CA PHE A 95 -9.28 -1.73 9.10
C PHE A 95 -7.98 -2.50 9.40
N LYS A 96 -8.01 -3.37 10.42
CA LYS A 96 -6.85 -4.21 10.76
C LYS A 96 -6.50 -5.17 9.63
N MET A 97 -7.50 -5.78 8.98
CA MET A 97 -7.28 -6.67 7.84
C MET A 97 -6.62 -5.92 6.68
N MET A 98 -7.07 -4.70 6.38
CA MET A 98 -6.47 -3.85 5.36
C MET A 98 -5.03 -3.46 5.69
N CYS A 99 -4.72 -3.20 6.97
CA CYS A 99 -3.35 -2.93 7.42
C CYS A 99 -2.45 -4.17 7.31
N THR A 100 -2.97 -5.37 7.61
CA THR A 100 -2.24 -6.63 7.42
C THR A 100 -1.91 -6.87 5.96
N ASP A 101 -2.88 -6.68 5.06
CA ASP A 101 -2.65 -6.83 3.62
C ASP A 101 -1.67 -5.77 3.10
N LEU A 102 -1.79 -4.51 3.55
CA LEU A 102 -0.84 -3.45 3.23
C LEU A 102 0.59 -3.80 3.69
N ARG A 103 0.76 -4.35 4.90
CA ARG A 103 2.06 -4.84 5.41
C ARG A 103 2.65 -5.90 4.48
N ASN A 104 1.84 -6.84 4.02
CA ASN A 104 2.28 -7.89 3.11
C ASN A 104 2.71 -7.31 1.75
N GLN A 105 1.99 -6.33 1.20
CA GLN A 105 2.42 -5.66 -0.03
C GLN A 105 3.68 -4.83 0.16
N ILE A 106 3.84 -4.17 1.32
CA ILE A 106 5.09 -3.48 1.69
C ILE A 106 6.26 -4.46 1.70
N HIS A 107 6.08 -5.65 2.27
CA HIS A 107 7.09 -6.69 2.27
C HIS A 107 7.47 -7.14 0.85
N HIS A 108 6.48 -7.41 0.00
CA HIS A 108 6.73 -7.76 -1.41
C HIS A 108 7.42 -6.63 -2.18
N LEU A 109 7.06 -5.37 -1.93
CA LEU A 109 7.71 -4.22 -2.54
C LEU A 109 9.17 -4.10 -2.08
N ASP A 110 9.45 -4.29 -0.79
CA ASP A 110 10.81 -4.25 -0.27
C ASP A 110 11.68 -5.37 -0.88
N GLN A 111 11.13 -6.58 -1.02
CA GLN A 111 11.81 -7.67 -1.73
C GLN A 111 12.10 -7.33 -3.19
N PHE A 112 11.10 -6.79 -3.91
CA PHE A 112 11.25 -6.33 -5.29
C PHE A 112 12.31 -5.23 -5.43
N ARG A 113 12.38 -4.30 -4.48
CA ARG A 113 13.40 -3.24 -4.47
C ARG A 113 14.79 -3.81 -4.24
N ARG A 114 14.94 -4.76 -3.31
CA ARG A 114 16.22 -5.43 -3.05
C ARG A 114 16.73 -6.21 -4.26
N SER A 115 15.84 -6.91 -4.98
CA SER A 115 16.23 -7.68 -6.16
C SER A 115 16.61 -6.83 -7.36
N ARG A 116 16.10 -5.59 -7.48
CA ARG A 116 16.51 -4.67 -8.56
C ARG A 116 17.79 -3.90 -8.27
N HIS A 117 18.03 -3.53 -7.01
CA HIS A 117 19.07 -2.56 -6.69
C HIS A 117 20.40 -3.16 -6.24
N ASN A 118 20.57 -4.50 -6.19
CA ASN A 118 21.80 -5.17 -5.73
C ASN A 118 22.42 -4.48 -4.49
N ILE A 119 21.59 -4.01 -3.56
CA ILE A 119 22.08 -3.22 -2.43
C ILE A 119 22.77 -4.20 -1.50
N ARG A 120 24.11 -4.23 -1.56
CA ARG A 120 24.96 -4.82 -0.53
C ARG A 120 24.58 -4.16 0.79
N ILE A 121 24.04 -4.94 1.71
CA ILE A 121 23.95 -4.54 3.11
C ILE A 121 25.40 -4.40 3.59
N VAL A 122 25.86 -3.18 3.80
CA VAL A 122 27.10 -2.94 4.58
C VAL A 122 26.67 -3.08 6.04
N GLN A 123 27.20 -4.12 6.69
CA GLN A 123 27.03 -4.38 8.12
C GLN A 123 27.80 -3.36 8.94
#